data_AF-A0A931CYU1-F1
#
_entry.id   AF-A0A931CYU1-F1
#
_cell.length_a   1.000
_cell.length_b   1.000
_cell.length_c   1.000
_cell.angle_alpha   90.00
_cell.angle_beta   90.00
_cell.angle_gamma   90.00
#
_symmetry.space_group_name_H-M   'P 1'
#
loop_
_entity.id
_entity.type
_entity.pdbx_description
1 polymer ?
#
loop_
_entity_poly.entity_id
_entity_poly.type
_entity_poly.pdbx_seq_one_letter_code
_entity_poly.pdbx_strand_id
1 'polypeptide(L)'
;MKIGNHWRKIIDSVQDGIILVDAQGIFVAANHSAQLMTGYSEDQLIGKSCRILNCTGCDIKGIGTGKDWCQLFSQGLVRDKKCMITDSRNQ
;
A
#
# COMPACT_ATOMS: atom_id res chain seq x y z
N MET A 1 -11.61 1.96 11.55
CA MET A 1 -12.09 3.07 10.69
C MET A 1 -13.14 2.51 9.74
N LYS A 2 -14.43 2.82 9.90
CA LYS A 2 -15.47 2.41 8.93
C LYS A 2 -15.54 3.47 7.83
N ILE A 3 -14.75 3.28 6.77
CA ILE A 3 -14.97 3.99 5.51
C ILE A 3 -16.32 3.46 5.00
N GLY A 4 -17.31 4.32 4.73
CA GLY A 4 -18.72 3.94 4.60
C GLY A 4 -19.01 2.77 3.62
N ASN A 5 -20.18 2.14 3.72
CA ASN A 5 -20.53 0.83 3.13
C ASN A 5 -20.21 0.57 1.64
N HIS A 6 -19.84 1.58 0.86
CA HIS A 6 -19.56 1.47 -0.58
C HIS A 6 -18.10 1.70 -0.97
N TRP A 7 -17.21 2.00 -0.03
CA TRP A 7 -15.81 2.35 -0.32
C TRP A 7 -15.07 1.30 -1.16
N ARG A 8 -15.33 0.01 -0.92
CA ARG A 8 -14.73 -1.09 -1.68
C ARG A 8 -15.05 -0.99 -3.17
N LYS A 9 -16.33 -0.84 -3.51
CA LYS A 9 -16.78 -0.68 -4.90
C LYS A 9 -16.19 0.57 -5.56
N ILE A 10 -16.01 1.64 -4.79
CA ILE A 10 -15.41 2.88 -5.29
C ILE A 10 -13.95 2.63 -5.66
N ILE A 11 -13.13 2.08 -4.76
CA ILE A 11 -11.72 1.85 -5.05
C ILE A 11 -11.50 0.82 -6.17
N ASP A 12 -12.37 -0.19 -6.28
CA ASP A 12 -12.29 -1.22 -7.34
C ASP A 12 -12.68 -0.68 -8.71
N SER A 13 -13.43 0.42 -8.79
CA SER A 13 -13.80 1.06 -10.06
C SER A 13 -12.69 1.92 -10.66
N VAL A 14 -11.64 2.23 -9.89
CA VAL A 14 -10.53 3.11 -10.30
C VAL A 14 -9.45 2.31 -11.04
N GLN A 15 -8.99 2.85 -12.17
CA GLN A 15 -7.91 2.23 -12.96
C GLN A 15 -6.53 2.35 -12.29
N ASP A 16 -6.34 3.37 -11.46
CA ASP A 16 -5.15 3.48 -10.62
C ASP A 16 -5.14 2.41 -9.54
N GLY A 17 -3.96 1.87 -9.26
CA GLY A 17 -3.78 0.95 -8.14
C GLY A 17 -3.88 1.67 -6.80
N ILE A 18 -4.82 1.23 -5.98
CA ILE A 18 -5.06 1.73 -4.63
C ILE A 18 -4.67 0.65 -3.63
N ILE A 19 -3.73 0.99 -2.77
CA ILE A 19 -3.27 0.17 -1.65
C ILE A 19 -3.62 0.90 -0.36
N LEU A 20 -4.26 0.20 0.57
CA LEU A 20 -4.50 0.67 1.92
C LEU A 20 -3.63 -0.11 2.90
N VAL A 21 -2.90 0.61 3.74
CA VAL A 21 -2.11 0.05 4.83
C VAL A 21 -2.52 0.70 6.15
N ASP A 22 -2.39 -0.03 7.26
CA ASP A 22 -2.56 0.53 8.59
C ASP A 22 -1.31 1.30 9.05
N ALA A 23 -1.35 1.83 10.27
CA ALA A 23 -0.24 2.59 10.85
C ALA A 23 1.03 1.75 11.03
N GLN A 24 0.94 0.42 11.07
CA GLN A 24 2.06 -0.51 11.17
C GLN A 24 2.64 -0.84 9.77
N GLY A 25 2.02 -0.33 8.71
CA GLY A 25 2.39 -0.64 7.33
C GLY A 25 1.90 -2.01 6.90
N ILE A 26 0.89 -2.56 7.58
CA ILE A 26 0.27 -3.83 7.22
C ILE A 26 -0.86 -3.58 6.23
N PHE A 27 -0.91 -4.35 5.15
CA PHE A 27 -1.96 -4.24 4.15
C PHE A 27 -3.34 -4.53 4.74
N VAL A 28 -4.27 -3.63 4.45
CA VAL A 28 -5.69 -3.69 4.80
C VAL A 28 -6.57 -3.90 3.58
N ALA A 29 -6.16 -3.38 2.42
CA ALA A 29 -6.86 -3.58 1.15
C ALA A 29 -5.95 -3.33 -0.05
N ALA A 30 -6.24 -4.01 -1.16
CA ALA A 30 -5.67 -3.72 -2.47
C ALA A 30 -6.76 -3.87 -3.53
N ASN A 31 -7.04 -2.79 -4.26
CA ASN A 31 -8.04 -2.84 -5.33
C ASN A 31 -7.57 -3.75 -6.49
N HIS A 32 -8.47 -4.08 -7.40
CA HIS A 32 -8.15 -4.92 -8.56
C HIS A 32 -6.94 -4.43 -9.35
N SER A 33 -6.86 -3.12 -9.62
CA SER A 33 -5.75 -2.52 -10.37
C SER A 33 -4.41 -2.67 -9.64
N ALA A 34 -4.37 -2.51 -8.31
CA ALA A 34 -3.17 -2.73 -7.51
C ALA A 34 -2.69 -4.18 -7.55
N GLN A 35 -3.62 -5.13 -7.54
CA GLN A 35 -3.28 -6.55 -7.67
C GLN A 35 -2.61 -6.85 -9.01
N LEU A 36 -3.13 -6.28 -10.11
CA LEU A 36 -2.53 -6.43 -11.44
C LEU A 36 -1.14 -5.79 -11.55
N MET A 37 -0.95 -4.60 -10.97
CA MET A 37 0.32 -3.88 -11.00
C MET A 37 1.41 -4.56 -10.16
N THR A 38 1.04 -5.08 -8.99
CA THR A 38 1.99 -5.71 -8.05
C THR A 38 2.20 -7.20 -8.33
N GLY A 39 1.28 -7.83 -9.07
CA GLY A 39 1.24 -9.27 -9.29
C GLY A 39 0.72 -10.09 -8.11
N TYR A 40 0.39 -9.46 -6.98
CA TYR A 40 -0.16 -10.16 -5.82
C TYR A 40 -1.69 -10.11 -5.80
N SER A 41 -2.33 -11.20 -5.40
CA SER A 41 -3.75 -11.15 -5.03
C SER A 41 -3.94 -10.39 -3.72
N GLU A 42 -5.15 -9.86 -3.48
CA GLU A 42 -5.46 -9.21 -2.20
C GLU A 42 -5.17 -10.16 -1.02
N ASP A 43 -5.58 -11.43 -1.10
CA ASP A 43 -5.35 -12.43 -0.04
C ASP A 43 -3.86 -12.67 0.27
N GLN A 44 -2.97 -12.50 -0.71
CA GLN A 44 -1.52 -12.60 -0.49
C GLN A 44 -0.95 -11.36 0.20
N LEU A 45 -1.55 -10.20 -0.01
CA LEU A 45 -1.12 -8.93 0.57
C LEU A 45 -1.67 -8.73 1.97
N ILE A 46 -2.94 -9.00 2.22
CA ILE A 46 -3.61 -8.74 3.51
C ILE A 46 -2.82 -9.34 4.67
N GLY A 47 -2.56 -8.53 5.69
CA GLY A 47 -1.79 -8.95 6.87
C GLY A 47 -0.27 -8.99 6.67
N LYS A 48 0.25 -8.76 5.45
CA LYS A 48 1.69 -8.61 5.19
C LYS A 48 2.13 -7.16 5.34
N SER A 49 3.43 -6.96 5.52
CA SER A 49 4.04 -5.63 5.50
C SER A 49 4.15 -5.10 4.07
N CYS A 50 3.90 -3.80 3.88
CA CYS A 50 4.10 -3.07 2.63
C CYS A 50 5.53 -3.15 2.08
N ARG A 51 6.50 -3.54 2.92
CA ARG A 51 7.90 -3.80 2.55
C ARG A 51 8.03 -4.89 1.49
N ILE A 52 7.08 -5.81 1.39
CA ILE A 52 7.10 -6.89 0.37
C ILE A 52 7.18 -6.37 -1.07
N LEU A 53 6.68 -5.15 -1.32
CA LEU A 53 6.72 -4.53 -2.65
C LEU A 53 8.08 -3.96 -3.02
N ASN A 54 9.05 -3.93 -2.09
CA ASN A 54 10.39 -3.36 -2.29
C ASN A 54 10.37 -1.98 -2.96
N CYS A 55 9.42 -1.11 -2.57
CA CYS A 55 9.26 0.19 -3.21
C CYS A 55 10.48 1.09 -2.95
N THR A 56 11.17 1.49 -4.02
CA THR A 56 12.33 2.40 -3.95
C THR A 56 11.97 3.83 -3.52
N GLY A 57 10.68 4.21 -3.61
CA GLY A 57 10.19 5.52 -3.19
C GLY A 57 9.78 5.60 -1.72
N CYS A 58 9.69 4.47 -1.01
CA CYS A 58 9.35 4.45 0.41
C CYS A 58 10.57 4.83 1.25
N ASP A 59 10.47 5.94 1.98
CA ASP A 59 11.47 6.32 2.98
C ASP A 59 11.03 5.80 4.36
N ILE A 60 11.71 4.75 4.79
CA ILE A 60 11.48 4.06 6.07
C ILE A 60 12.49 4.62 7.07
N LYS A 61 12.01 5.44 8.00
CA LYS A 61 12.84 6.15 8.99
C LYS A 61 13.24 5.30 10.20
N GLY A 62 12.66 4.11 10.36
CA GLY A 62 12.98 3.23 11.50
C GLY A 62 12.13 1.95 11.59
N ILE A 63 12.08 1.39 12.80
CA ILE A 63 11.24 0.25 13.18
C ILE A 63 10.20 0.78 14.18
N GLY A 64 8.91 0.62 13.91
CA GLY A 64 7.86 1.18 14.76
C GLY A 64 6.50 1.29 14.06
N THR A 65 5.63 2.17 14.56
CA THR A 65 4.27 2.38 14.04
C THR A 65 3.97 3.87 13.80
N GLY A 66 3.13 4.19 12.83
CA GLY A 66 2.78 5.55 12.42
C GLY A 66 3.96 6.45 12.02
N LYS A 67 4.01 7.65 12.63
CA LYS A 67 4.91 8.76 12.29
C LYS A 67 6.39 8.45 12.52
N ASP A 68 6.66 7.49 13.40
CA ASP A 68 8.01 7.20 13.88
C ASP A 68 8.81 6.35 12.89
N TRP A 69 8.16 5.71 11.91
CA TRP A 69 8.83 4.77 11.01
C TRP A 69 8.61 5.03 9.51
N CYS A 70 7.56 5.74 9.09
CA CYS A 70 7.25 5.93 7.66
C CYS A 70 6.94 7.40 7.33
N GLN A 71 7.60 7.90 6.27
CA GLN A 71 7.47 9.29 5.83
C GLN A 71 6.01 9.66 5.49
N LEU A 72 5.22 8.74 4.94
CA LEU A 72 3.80 8.98 4.62
C LEU A 72 3.01 9.42 5.86
N PHE A 73 3.16 8.71 6.98
CA PHE A 73 2.47 9.05 8.22
C PHE A 73 3.06 10.29 8.90
N SER A 74 4.38 10.45 8.83
CA SER A 74 5.08 11.62 9.39
C SER A 74 4.64 12.93 8.71
N GLN A 75 4.57 12.94 7.37
CA GLN A 75 4.22 14.12 6.57
C GLN A 75 2.72 14.27 6.31
N GLY A 76 1.93 13.23 6.54
CA GLY A 76 0.48 13.20 6.31
C GLY A 76 0.08 13.09 4.83
N LEU A 77 0.93 13.51 3.90
CA LEU A 77 0.75 13.36 2.47
C LEU A 77 2.10 13.23 1.76
N VAL A 78 2.23 12.24 0.89
CA VAL A 78 3.35 12.07 -0.04
C VAL A 78 2.76 11.91 -1.43
N ARG A 79 3.17 12.76 -2.38
CA ARG A 79 2.66 12.78 -3.76
C ARG A 79 3.80 12.90 -4.77
N ASP A 80 3.52 12.56 -6.03
CA ASP A 80 4.42 12.72 -7.18
C ASP A 80 5.80 12.06 -7.02
N LYS A 81 5.90 11.05 -6.13
CA LYS A 81 7.11 10.26 -5.90
C LYS A 81 7.21 9.17 -6.97
N LYS A 82 8.30 9.20 -7.74
CA LYS A 82 8.68 8.07 -8.60
C LYS A 82 9.19 6.93 -7.73
N CYS A 83 8.63 5.74 -7.91
CA CYS A 83 9.03 4.51 -7.23
C CYS A 83 9.06 3.38 -8.27
N MET A 84 9.98 2.43 -8.08
CA MET A 84 9.92 1.10 -8.68
C MET A 84 9.55 0.10 -7.60
N ILE A 85 8.67 -0.84 -7.92
CA ILE A 85 8.28 -1.95 -7.04
C ILE A 85 8.71 -3.27 -7.66
N THR A 86 8.95 -4.27 -6.83
CA THR A 86 9.16 -5.64 -7.27
C THR A 86 7.81 -6.35 -7.38
N ASP A 87 7.50 -6.81 -8.59
CA ASP A 87 6.34 -7.65 -8.87
C ASP A 87 6.52 -9.06 -8.28
N SER A 88 5.47 -9.68 -7.76
CA SER A 88 5.47 -11.07 -7.27
C SER A 88 5.99 -12.07 -8.32
N ARG A 89 5.81 -11.77 -9.61
CA ARG A 89 6.21 -12.59 -10.75
C ARG A 89 7.71 -12.52 -11.07
N ASN A 90 8.41 -11.53 -10.53
CA ASN A 90 9.83 -11.27 -10.74
C ASN A 90 10.66 -11.41 -9.44
N GLN A 91 10.16 -12.18 -8.46
CA GLN A 91 10.90 -12.54 -7.26
C GLN A 91 11.70 -13.82 -7.43
#